data_AF-A0A8T7KJ79-F1
#
_entry.id   AF-A0A8T7KJ79-F1
#
_cell.length_a   1.000
_cell.length_b   1.000
_cell.length_c   1.000
_cell.angle_alpha   90.00
_cell.angle_beta   90.00
_cell.angle_gamma   90.00
#
_symmetry.space_group_name_H-M   'P 1'
#
loop_
_entity.id
_entity.type
_entity.pdbx_description
1 polymer ?
#
loop_
_entity_poly.entity_id
_entity_poly.type
_entity_poly.pdbx_seq_one_letter_code
_entity_poly.pdbx_strand_id
1 'polypeptide(L)'
;MARRLIRLKPGFDAALARRGYSVRGFARFSGVPHQTLFALLHPEHQARYRSLGGMHLRTAWRIAQAYAAVAGMSEDEAYAELIAEEQPALGVVADR
;
A
#
# COMPACT_ATOMS: atom_id res chain seq x y z
N MET A 1 -9.39 11.87 16.99
CA MET A 1 -9.79 11.12 15.79
C MET A 1 -8.83 9.96 15.58
N ALA A 2 -9.34 8.73 15.47
CA ALA A 2 -8.52 7.56 15.12
C ALA A 2 -7.89 7.77 13.73
N ARG A 3 -6.57 7.64 13.62
CA ARG A 3 -5.85 7.83 12.35
C ARG A 3 -6.11 6.63 11.45
N ARG A 4 -6.75 6.82 10.30
CA ARG A 4 -6.90 5.77 9.27
C ARG A 4 -5.51 5.30 8.81
N LEU A 5 -5.34 3.99 8.78
CA LEU A 5 -4.12 3.33 8.36
C LEU A 5 -4.31 2.86 6.92
N ILE A 6 -3.49 3.38 6.00
CA ILE A 6 -3.59 3.04 4.58
C ILE A 6 -2.47 2.07 4.23
N ARG A 7 -2.82 0.90 3.70
CA ARG A 7 -1.88 -0.19 3.40
C ARG A 7 -2.07 -0.73 1.99
N LEU A 8 -1.04 -1.42 1.49
CA LEU A 8 -1.20 -2.28 0.33
C LEU A 8 -1.94 -3.54 0.76
N LYS A 9 -2.85 -4.02 -0.08
CA LYS A 9 -3.46 -5.35 0.11
C LYS A 9 -2.42 -6.46 -0.09
N PRO A 10 -2.60 -7.61 0.57
CA PRO A 10 -1.83 -8.80 0.28
C PRO A 10 -1.91 -9.16 -1.22
N GLY A 11 -0.79 -9.58 -1.80
CA GLY A 11 -0.71 -9.97 -3.21
C GLY A 11 -0.47 -8.82 -4.20
N PHE A 12 -0.12 -7.62 -3.73
CA PHE A 12 0.26 -6.50 -4.59
C PHE A 12 1.40 -6.84 -5.56
N ASP A 13 2.43 -7.55 -5.08
CA ASP A 13 3.55 -8.03 -5.88
C ASP A 13 3.10 -9.02 -6.96
N ALA A 14 2.20 -9.94 -6.62
CA ALA A 14 1.59 -10.87 -7.57
C ALA A 14 0.73 -10.14 -8.62
N ALA A 15 -0.01 -9.10 -8.21
CA ALA A 15 -0.81 -8.26 -9.11
C ALA A 15 0.09 -7.54 -10.14
N LEU A 16 1.22 -6.98 -9.69
CA LEU A 16 2.22 -6.40 -10.57
C LEU A 16 2.83 -7.43 -11.52
N ALA A 17 3.19 -8.61 -10.99
CA ALA A 17 3.80 -9.67 -11.78
C ALA A 17 2.86 -10.17 -12.90
N ARG A 18 1.55 -10.28 -12.64
CA ARG A 18 0.53 -10.62 -13.65
C ARG A 18 0.47 -9.61 -14.81
N ARG A 19 0.90 -8.38 -14.58
CA ARG A 19 0.96 -7.31 -15.59
C ARG A 19 2.36 -7.14 -16.20
N GLY A 20 3.30 -8.04 -15.87
CA GLY A 20 4.66 -8.02 -16.40
C GLY A 20 5.59 -7.01 -15.71
N TYR A 21 5.21 -6.49 -14.54
CA TYR A 21 6.04 -5.55 -13.78
C TYR A 21 6.73 -6.23 -12.61
N SER A 22 8.04 -6.00 -12.48
CA SER A 22 8.74 -6.20 -11.22
C SER A 22 8.43 -5.04 -10.25
N VAL A 23 8.51 -5.26 -8.95
CA VAL A 23 8.36 -4.20 -7.93
C VAL A 23 9.32 -3.04 -8.19
N ARG A 24 10.56 -3.33 -8.58
CA ARG A 24 11.57 -2.32 -8.93
C ARG A 24 11.20 -1.55 -10.21
N GLY A 25 10.72 -2.24 -11.24
CA GLY A 25 10.23 -1.61 -12.47
C GLY A 25 9.04 -0.69 -12.20
N PHE A 26 8.08 -1.16 -11.40
CA PHE A 26 6.93 -0.39 -10.98
C PHE A 26 7.32 0.82 -10.11
N ALA A 27 8.31 0.69 -9.22
CA ALA A 27 8.83 1.80 -8.42
C ALA A 27 9.34 2.94 -9.31
N ARG A 28 10.13 2.59 -10.33
CA ARG A 28 10.64 3.56 -11.31
C ARG A 28 9.49 4.21 -12.10
N PHE A 29 8.51 3.42 -12.52
CA PHE A 29 7.36 3.90 -13.28
C PHE A 29 6.46 4.84 -12.47
N SER A 30 6.11 4.46 -11.25
CA SER A 30 5.23 5.22 -10.35
C SER A 30 5.90 6.45 -9.71
N GLY A 31 7.23 6.57 -9.81
CA GLY A 31 8.00 7.59 -9.10
C GLY A 31 7.97 7.43 -7.58
N VAL A 32 7.54 6.28 -7.07
CA VAL A 32 7.58 5.93 -5.65
C VAL A 32 8.93 5.26 -5.37
N PRO A 33 9.70 5.71 -4.37
CA PRO A 33 10.98 5.09 -4.06
C PRO A 33 10.83 3.59 -3.81
N HIS A 34 11.74 2.78 -4.36
CA HIS A 34 11.71 1.32 -4.19
C HIS A 34 11.72 0.92 -2.71
N GLN A 35 12.51 1.62 -1.88
CA GLN A 35 12.53 1.39 -0.43
C GLN A 35 11.17 1.64 0.21
N THR A 36 10.39 2.62 -0.27
CA THR A 36 9.03 2.87 0.20
C THR A 36 8.09 1.73 -0.19
N LEU A 37 8.15 1.23 -1.42
CA LEU A 37 7.32 0.08 -1.82
C LEU A 37 7.70 -1.19 -1.06
N PHE A 38 9.01 -1.46 -0.90
CA PHE A 38 9.50 -2.57 -0.09
C PHE A 38 9.02 -2.47 1.34
N ALA A 39 9.06 -1.27 1.92
CA ALA A 39 8.53 -1.00 3.25
C ALA A 39 7.02 -1.24 3.37
N LEU A 40 6.24 -0.99 2.33
CA LEU A 40 4.80 -1.20 2.33
C LEU A 40 4.41 -2.67 2.10
N LEU A 41 5.22 -3.40 1.33
CA LEU A 41 5.07 -4.83 1.09
C LEU A 41 5.47 -5.68 2.29
N HIS A 42 6.48 -5.24 3.03
CA HIS A 42 7.05 -5.96 4.16
C HIS A 42 6.99 -5.14 5.46
N PRO A 43 5.80 -4.82 5.97
CA PRO A 43 5.64 -4.07 7.20
C PRO A 43 6.30 -4.76 8.41
N GLU A 44 6.43 -6.08 8.42
CA GLU A 44 7.09 -6.89 9.43
C GLU A 44 8.57 -6.52 9.63
N HIS A 45 9.26 -6.09 8.57
CA HIS A 45 10.65 -5.65 8.66
C HIS A 45 10.79 -4.27 9.33
N GLN A 46 9.69 -3.53 9.51
CA GLN A 46 9.66 -2.22 10.16
C GLN A 46 9.00 -2.21 11.54
N ALA A 47 8.57 -3.37 12.03
CA ALA A 47 7.85 -3.50 13.30
C ALA A 47 8.63 -2.92 14.51
N ARG A 48 9.96 -2.83 14.44
CA ARG A 48 10.81 -2.20 15.48
C ARG A 48 10.79 -0.66 15.49
N TYR A 49 10.39 -0.01 14.39
CA TYR A 49 10.59 1.45 14.22
C TYR A 49 9.30 2.23 13.86
N ARG A 50 8.25 1.57 13.36
CA ARG A 50 6.96 2.23 13.07
C ARG A 50 5.80 1.38 13.57
N SER A 51 5.21 1.82 14.69
CA SER A 51 4.02 1.24 15.31
C SER A 51 2.76 1.29 14.44
N LEU A 52 2.76 2.03 13.32
CA LEU A 52 1.59 2.28 12.47
C LEU A 52 1.92 2.08 10.99
N GLY A 53 2.59 0.98 10.63
CA GLY A 53 2.91 0.63 9.24
C GLY A 53 1.79 0.99 8.26
N GLY A 54 2.09 1.84 7.28
CA GLY A 54 1.12 2.42 6.37
C GLY A 54 1.69 3.59 5.58
N MET A 55 0.91 4.09 4.63
CA MET A 55 1.28 5.20 3.74
C MET A 55 0.36 6.41 3.90
N HIS A 56 0.80 7.55 3.37
CA HIS A 56 -0.06 8.72 3.21
C HIS A 56 -1.02 8.53 2.03
N LEU A 57 -2.20 9.14 2.10
CA LEU A 57 -3.22 9.10 1.05
C LEU A 57 -2.67 9.50 -0.32
N ARG A 58 -1.83 10.53 -0.38
CA ARG A 58 -1.15 10.96 -1.62
C ARG A 58 -0.28 9.85 -2.23
N THR A 59 0.37 9.03 -1.40
CA THR A 59 1.18 7.91 -1.88
C THR A 59 0.29 6.77 -2.38
N ALA A 60 -0.83 6.50 -1.70
CA ALA A 60 -1.81 5.51 -2.12
C ALA A 60 -2.39 5.82 -3.50
N TRP A 61 -2.84 7.07 -3.71
CA TRP A 61 -3.32 7.52 -5.02
C TRP A 61 -2.25 7.45 -6.10
N ARG A 62 -1.01 7.81 -5.79
CA ARG A 62 0.09 7.70 -6.76
C ARG A 62 0.34 6.25 -7.19
N ILE A 63 0.22 5.30 -6.27
CA ILE A 63 0.33 3.87 -6.58
C ILE A 63 -0.86 3.41 -7.42
N ALA A 64 -2.08 3.80 -7.05
CA ALA A 64 -3.30 3.47 -7.78
C ALA A 64 -3.26 4.01 -9.22
N GLN A 65 -2.86 5.27 -9.41
CA GLN A 65 -2.68 5.90 -10.73
C GLN A 65 -1.69 5.14 -11.61
N ALA A 66 -0.54 4.80 -11.05
CA ALA A 66 0.47 4.04 -11.78
C ALA A 66 -0.04 2.64 -12.15
N TYR A 67 -0.76 1.97 -11.24
CA TYR A 67 -1.33 0.66 -11.55
C TYR A 67 -2.46 0.75 -12.58
N ALA A 68 -3.36 1.72 -12.47
CA ALA A 68 -4.44 1.98 -13.42
C ALA A 68 -3.92 2.15 -14.85
N ALA A 69 -2.85 2.93 -15.02
CA ALA A 69 -2.19 3.15 -16.31
C ALA A 69 -1.64 1.84 -16.92
N VAL A 70 -1.11 0.94 -16.08
CA VAL A 70 -0.59 -0.36 -16.51
C VAL A 70 -1.70 -1.38 -16.75
N ALA A 71 -2.76 -1.32 -15.94
CA ALA A 71 -3.80 -2.31 -15.91
C ALA A 71 -4.96 -2.01 -16.88
N GLY A 72 -5.02 -0.79 -17.43
CA GLY A 72 -6.07 -0.35 -18.35
C GLY A 72 -7.42 -0.19 -17.67
N MET A 73 -7.43 0.30 -16.42
CA MET A 73 -8.63 0.50 -15.59
C MET A 73 -8.67 1.91 -15.03
N SER A 74 -9.75 2.28 -14.34
CA SER A 74 -9.84 3.58 -13.67
C SER A 74 -8.95 3.66 -12.42
N GLU A 75 -8.60 4.88 -12.02
CA GLU A 75 -7.81 5.13 -10.80
C GLU A 75 -8.56 4.67 -9.54
N ASP A 76 -9.89 4.84 -9.53
CA ASP A 76 -10.76 4.42 -8.43
C ASP A 76 -10.81 2.89 -8.29
N GLU A 77 -10.95 2.17 -9.42
CA GLU A 77 -10.89 0.70 -9.44
C GLU A 77 -9.53 0.20 -8.97
N ALA A 78 -8.45 0.79 -9.45
CA ALA A 78 -7.10 0.45 -9.01
C ALA A 78 -6.88 0.72 -7.51
N TYR A 79 -7.41 1.84 -7.00
CA TYR A 79 -7.33 2.15 -5.57
C TYR A 79 -8.10 1.13 -4.75
N ALA A 80 -9.34 0.82 -5.16
CA ALA A 80 -10.17 -0.19 -4.51
C ALA A 80 -9.56 -1.59 -4.59
N GLU A 81 -8.84 -1.93 -5.66
CA GLU A 81 -8.16 -3.22 -5.84
C GLU A 81 -6.94 -3.34 -4.91
N LEU A 82 -6.08 -2.32 -4.86
CA LEU A 82 -4.74 -2.42 -4.26
C LEU A 82 -4.64 -1.90 -2.82
N ILE A 83 -5.54 -1.01 -2.40
CA ILE A 83 -5.41 -0.27 -1.14
C ILE A 83 -6.41 -0.79 -0.11
N ALA A 84 -5.93 -0.99 1.13
CA ALA A 84 -6.75 -1.25 2.30
C ALA A 84 -6.71 -0.04 3.24
N GLU A 85 -7.89 0.44 3.66
CA GLU A 85 -8.03 1.43 4.72
C GLU A 85 -8.49 0.74 6.01
N GLU A 86 -7.57 0.55 6.96
CA GLU A 86 -7.90 0.02 8.29
C GLU A 86 -8.18 1.20 9.23
N GLN A 87 -9.35 1.21 9.87
CA GLN A 87 -9.52 2.00 11.08
C GLN A 87 -8.81 1.25 12.21
N PRO A 88 -7.89 1.87 12.96
CA PRO A 88 -7.36 1.23 14.14
C PRO A 88 -8.54 0.99 15.08
N ALA A 89 -8.76 -0.27 15.45
CA ALA A 89 -9.75 -0.63 16.44
C ALA A 89 -9.50 0.25 17.68
N LEU A 90 -10.49 1.06 18.06
CA LEU A 90 -10.50 1.73 19.36
C LEU A 90 -10.21 0.63 20.39
N GLY A 91 -9.13 0.80 21.15
CA GLY A 91 -8.59 -0.24 22.01
C GLY A 91 -9.68 -0.92 22.81
N VAL A 92 -9.82 -2.23 22.65
CA VAL A 92 -10.37 -3.06 23.71
C VAL A 92 -9.36 -2.96 24.84
N VAL A 93 -9.61 -2.06 25.78
CA VAL A 93 -8.94 -2.05 27.08
C VAL A 93 -9.35 -3.36 27.73
N ALA A 94 -8.53 -4.40 27.56
CA ALA A 94 -8.64 -5.60 28.35
C ALA A 94 -8.13 -5.24 29.75
N ASP A 95 -9.05 -4.74 30.56
CA ASP A 95 -8.90 -4.65 32.01
C ASP A 95 -8.64 -6.08 32.54
N ARG A 96 -7.48 -6.28 33.14
CA ARG A 96 -7.13 -7.46 33.93
C ARG A 96 -6.47 -7.01 35.21
#